data_AF-I3RA50-F1
#
_entry.id   AF-I3RA50-F1
#
_cell.length_a   1.000
_cell.length_b   1.000
_cell.length_c   1.000
_cell.angle_alpha   90.00
_cell.angle_beta   90.00
_cell.angle_gamma   90.00
#
_symmetry.space_group_name_H-M   'P 1'
#
loop_
_entity.id
_entity.type
_entity.pdbx_description
1 polymer ?
#
loop_
_entity_poly.entity_id
_entity_poly.type
_entity_poly.pdbx_seq_one_letter_code
_entity_poly.pdbx_strand_id
1 'polypeptide(L)'
;MSLSPVVWASMILTIIVLPGVASVVLVKSLRSEERKLTLLKEQDQIDSYSPRALADLREWIEKHPDDPYTPVARDRYNECVETLREIEEPYYDWSEAEINQLQTIDK
;
A
#
# COMPACT_ATOMS: atom_id res chain seq x y z
N MET A 1 44.18 -17.59 26.70
CA MET A 1 44.35 -16.34 25.94
C MET A 1 43.05 -15.55 26.03
N SER A 2 43.05 -14.38 26.67
CA SER A 2 41.89 -13.49 26.68
C SER A 2 41.83 -12.71 25.37
N LEU A 3 40.65 -12.63 24.76
CA LEU A 3 40.43 -11.79 23.58
C LEU A 3 40.59 -10.33 23.96
N SER A 4 41.14 -9.51 23.05
CA SER A 4 41.26 -8.08 23.30
C SER A 4 39.87 -7.44 23.42
N PRO A 5 39.71 -6.35 24.20
CA PRO A 5 38.44 -5.64 24.31
C PRO A 5 37.86 -5.20 22.96
N VAL A 6 38.72 -4.92 21.98
CA VAL A 6 38.32 -4.53 20.62
C VAL A 6 37.67 -5.70 19.88
N VAL A 7 38.21 -6.91 20.03
CA VAL A 7 37.64 -8.10 19.40
C VAL A 7 36.26 -8.38 19.98
N TRP A 8 36.11 -8.33 21.30
CA TRP A 8 34.82 -8.44 21.97
C TRP A 8 33.79 -7.40 21.49
N ALA A 9 34.20 -6.14 21.38
CA ALA A 9 33.34 -5.07 20.87
C ALA A 9 32.89 -5.33 19.43
N SER A 10 33.81 -5.76 18.56
CA SER A 10 33.48 -6.06 17.15
C SER A 10 32.52 -7.26 17.00
N MET A 11 32.66 -8.27 17.85
CA MET A 11 31.78 -9.44 17.85
C MET A 11 30.38 -9.07 18.34
N ILE A 12 30.26 -8.32 19.43
CA ILE A 12 28.97 -7.85 19.93
C ILE A 12 28.30 -6.94 18.91
N LEU A 13 29.07 -6.04 18.28
CA LEU A 13 28.55 -5.15 17.25
C LEU A 13 27.98 -5.93 16.06
N THR A 14 28.69 -6.95 15.56
CA THR A 14 28.20 -7.76 14.43
C THR A 14 26.99 -8.62 14.80
N ILE A 15 26.97 -9.17 16.02
CA ILE A 15 25.84 -9.93 16.57
C ILE A 15 24.61 -9.03 16.78
N ILE A 16 24.76 -7.74 17.05
CA ILE A 16 23.61 -6.85 17.26
C ILE A 16 23.18 -6.21 15.94
N VAL A 17 24.12 -5.70 15.15
CA VAL A 17 23.80 -4.89 13.96
C VAL A 17 23.10 -5.75 12.91
N LEU A 18 23.60 -6.94 12.60
CA LEU A 18 23.03 -7.75 11.53
C LEU A 18 21.61 -8.26 11.84
N PRO A 19 21.38 -9.03 12.93
CA PRO A 19 20.02 -9.48 13.23
C PRO A 19 19.16 -8.36 13.80
N GLY A 20 19.74 -7.33 14.41
CA GLY A 20 18.98 -6.18 14.92
C GLY A 20 18.37 -5.37 13.79
N VAL A 21 19.14 -5.02 12.76
CA VAL A 21 18.61 -4.32 11.58
C VAL A 21 17.57 -5.19 10.86
N ALA A 22 17.84 -6.49 10.67
CA ALA A 22 16.88 -7.41 10.07
C ALA A 22 15.57 -7.48 10.86
N SER A 23 15.66 -7.58 12.20
CA SER A 23 14.49 -7.61 13.08
C SER A 23 13.69 -6.32 13.02
N VAL A 24 14.37 -5.16 13.00
CA VAL A 24 13.70 -3.85 12.87
C VAL A 24 12.95 -3.73 11.56
N VAL A 25 13.57 -4.11 10.44
CA VAL A 25 12.93 -4.09 9.13
C VAL A 25 11.72 -5.02 9.10
N LEU A 26 11.87 -6.23 9.65
CA LEU A 26 10.79 -7.22 9.70
C LEU A 26 9.62 -6.75 10.57
N VAL A 27 9.89 -6.23 11.77
CA VAL A 27 8.84 -5.68 12.64
C VAL A 27 8.13 -4.50 11.98
N LYS A 28 8.88 -3.62 11.29
CA LYS A 28 8.29 -2.50 10.56
C LYS A 28 7.39 -2.99 9.42
N SER A 29 7.82 -4.02 8.68
CA SER A 29 7.03 -4.65 7.62
C SER A 29 5.75 -5.27 8.16
N LEU A 30 5.86 -6.10 9.20
CA LEU A 30 4.71 -6.76 9.83
C LEU A 30 3.69 -5.76 10.37
N ARG A 31 4.15 -4.67 11.03
CA ARG A 31 3.25 -3.61 11.49
C ARG A 31 2.56 -2.87 10.35
N SER A 32 3.21 -2.71 9.20
CA SER A 32 2.59 -2.10 8.03
C SER A 32 1.51 -2.98 7.40
N GLU A 33 1.71 -4.30 7.45
CA GLU A 33 0.74 -5.30 7.00
C GLU A 33 -0.41 -5.46 7.99
N GLU A 34 -0.16 -5.27 9.29
CA GLU A 34 -1.17 -5.39 10.35
C GLU A 34 -2.35 -4.45 10.11
N ARG A 35 -2.11 -3.18 9.76
CA ARG A 35 -3.20 -2.24 9.43
C ARG A 35 -4.07 -2.75 8.28
N LYS A 36 -3.44 -3.27 7.22
CA LYS A 36 -4.15 -3.80 6.04
C LYS A 36 -4.99 -5.02 6.41
N LEU A 37 -4.44 -5.91 7.24
CA LEU A 37 -5.14 -7.09 7.72
C LEU A 37 -6.30 -6.75 8.66
N THR A 38 -6.14 -5.72 9.49
CA THR A 38 -7.23 -5.23 10.35
C THR A 38 -8.40 -4.73 9.52
N LEU A 39 -8.15 -3.84 8.54
CA LEU A 39 -9.21 -3.35 7.64
C LEU A 39 -9.88 -4.50 6.87
N LEU A 40 -9.10 -5.43 6.30
CA LEU A 40 -9.68 -6.59 5.61
C LEU A 40 -10.52 -7.49 6.53
N LYS A 41 -10.18 -7.61 7.82
CA LYS A 41 -10.99 -8.38 8.77
C LYS A 41 -12.28 -7.67 9.17
N GLU A 42 -12.28 -6.34 9.17
CA GLU A 42 -13.41 -5.53 9.63
C GLU A 42 -14.44 -5.27 8.52
N GLN A 43 -13.99 -4.99 7.30
CA GLN A 43 -14.86 -4.56 6.18
C GLN A 43 -14.75 -5.43 4.90
N ASP A 44 -13.97 -6.52 4.92
CA ASP A 44 -13.80 -7.52 3.83
C ASP A 44 -13.17 -6.99 2.51
N GLN A 45 -13.19 -5.67 2.30
CA GLN A 45 -12.64 -4.98 1.14
C GLN A 45 -11.77 -3.78 1.55
N ILE A 46 -10.86 -3.38 0.66
CA ILE A 46 -10.01 -2.19 0.82
C ILE A 46 -9.80 -1.54 -0.54
N ASP A 47 -9.60 -0.23 -0.55
CA ASP A 47 -9.25 0.52 -1.74
C ASP A 47 -7.91 0.07 -2.33
N SER A 48 -7.91 -0.15 -3.65
CA SER A 48 -6.74 -0.66 -4.36
C SER A 48 -5.74 0.44 -4.74
N TYR A 49 -6.22 1.68 -4.90
CA TYR A 49 -5.42 2.81 -5.36
C TYR A 49 -5.54 3.99 -4.40
N SER A 50 -4.43 4.69 -4.20
CA SER A 50 -4.42 5.99 -3.54
C SER A 50 -5.05 7.07 -4.43
N PRO A 51 -5.43 8.23 -3.88
CA PRO A 51 -6.03 9.33 -4.66
C PRO A 51 -5.23 9.70 -5.91
N ARG A 52 -3.90 9.79 -5.75
CA ARG A 52 -2.98 10.10 -6.85
C ARG A 52 -2.93 8.99 -7.89
N ALA A 53 -2.84 7.73 -7.46
CA ALA A 53 -2.76 6.61 -8.39
C ALA A 53 -4.06 6.42 -9.20
N LEU A 54 -5.22 6.65 -8.58
CA LEU A 54 -6.50 6.58 -9.28
C LEU A 54 -6.68 7.74 -10.26
N ALA A 55 -6.19 8.94 -9.92
CA ALA A 55 -6.15 10.09 -10.83
C ALA A 55 -5.23 9.84 -12.03
N ASP A 56 -4.03 9.30 -11.80
CA ASP A 56 -3.08 8.94 -12.86
C ASP A 56 -3.69 7.87 -13.80
N LEU A 57 -4.40 6.88 -13.24
CA LEU A 57 -5.11 5.86 -14.01
C LEU A 57 -6.21 6.46 -14.90
N ARG A 58 -7.01 7.37 -14.34
CA ARG A 58 -8.04 8.08 -15.10
C ARG A 58 -7.45 8.90 -16.24
N GLU A 59 -6.40 9.68 -15.96
CA GLU A 59 -5.72 10.46 -16.99
C GLU A 59 -5.16 9.57 -18.10
N TRP A 60 -4.61 8.40 -17.73
CA TRP A 60 -4.11 7.44 -18.70
C TRP A 60 -5.23 6.90 -19.60
N ILE A 61 -6.38 6.52 -19.03
CA ILE A 61 -7.58 6.05 -19.76
C ILE A 61 -8.07 7.11 -20.74
N GLU A 62 -8.13 8.38 -20.32
CA GLU A 62 -8.59 9.50 -21.15
C GLU A 62 -7.64 9.76 -22.34
N LYS A 63 -6.33 9.58 -22.15
CA LYS A 63 -5.32 9.78 -23.19
C LYS A 63 -5.17 8.62 -24.18
N HIS A 64 -5.60 7.42 -23.80
CA HIS A 64 -5.40 6.21 -24.59
C HIS A 64 -6.71 5.45 -24.84
N PRO A 65 -7.74 6.06 -25.46
CA PRO A 65 -9.06 5.43 -25.60
C PRO A 65 -9.05 4.12 -26.41
N ASP A 66 -8.13 4.00 -27.37
CA ASP A 66 -8.02 2.85 -28.29
C ASP A 66 -6.93 1.82 -27.87
N ASP A 67 -6.32 1.99 -26.70
CA ASP A 67 -5.31 1.04 -26.22
C ASP A 67 -5.97 -0.30 -25.81
N PRO A 68 -5.36 -1.45 -26.15
CA PRO A 68 -5.90 -2.76 -25.80
C PRO A 68 -6.16 -2.98 -24.31
N TYR A 69 -5.44 -2.28 -23.43
CA TYR A 69 -5.59 -2.39 -21.98
C TYR A 69 -6.62 -1.42 -21.38
N THR A 70 -7.16 -0.49 -22.16
CA THR A 70 -8.15 0.49 -21.71
C THR A 70 -9.40 -0.13 -21.08
N PRO A 71 -9.99 -1.21 -21.62
CA PRO A 71 -11.11 -1.87 -20.95
C PRO A 71 -10.75 -2.38 -19.55
N VAL A 72 -9.56 -2.97 -19.39
CA VAL A 72 -9.08 -3.46 -18.09
C VAL A 72 -8.83 -2.30 -17.13
N ALA A 73 -8.22 -1.21 -17.62
CA ALA A 73 -7.98 -0.01 -16.82
C ALA A 73 -9.30 0.61 -16.33
N ARG A 74 -10.34 0.69 -17.17
CA ARG A 74 -11.69 1.15 -16.78
C ARG A 74 -12.29 0.25 -15.73
N ASP A 75 -12.23 -1.07 -15.92
CA ASP A 75 -12.75 -2.03 -14.94
C ASP A 75 -12.05 -1.86 -13.57
N ARG A 76 -10.71 -1.72 -13.55
CA ARG A 76 -9.94 -1.50 -12.32
C ARG A 76 -10.22 -0.16 -11.65
N TYR A 77 -10.40 0.89 -12.45
CA TYR A 77 -10.78 2.20 -11.93
C TYR A 77 -12.16 2.12 -11.28
N ASN A 78 -13.14 1.52 -11.97
CA ASN A 78 -14.51 1.38 -11.48
C ASN A 78 -14.58 0.52 -10.21
N GLU A 79 -13.89 -0.61 -10.18
CA GLU A 79 -13.78 -1.48 -8.99
C GLU A 79 -13.29 -0.70 -7.77
N CYS A 80 -12.25 0.14 -7.93
CA CYS A 80 -11.77 0.96 -6.82
C CYS A 80 -12.79 2.04 -6.39
N VAL A 81 -13.49 2.66 -7.33
CA VAL A 81 -14.55 3.64 -7.02
C VAL A 81 -15.71 2.98 -6.29
N GLU A 82 -16.11 1.77 -6.69
CA GLU A 82 -17.16 0.98 -6.04
C GLU A 82 -16.74 0.58 -4.63
N THR A 83 -15.54 0.02 -4.45
CA THR A 83 -15.02 -0.32 -3.12
C THR A 83 -14.96 0.90 -2.20
N LEU A 84 -14.49 2.06 -2.68
CA LEU A 84 -14.44 3.30 -1.88
C LEU A 84 -15.82 3.80 -1.42
N ARG A 85 -16.90 3.39 -2.07
CA ARG A 85 -18.29 3.72 -1.67
C ARG A 85 -18.87 2.71 -0.69
N GLU A 86 -18.33 1.50 -0.64
CA GLU A 86 -18.81 0.41 0.23
C GLU A 86 -18.07 0.38 1.57
N ILE A 87 -16.79 0.75 1.59
CA ILE A 87 -15.97 0.70 2.80
C ILE A 87 -16.19 1.89 3.71
N GLU A 88 -16.10 1.66 5.03
CA GLU A 88 -16.21 2.70 6.04
C GLU A 88 -14.89 3.46 6.22
N GLU A 89 -13.76 2.74 6.27
CA GLU A 89 -12.43 3.32 6.44
C GLU A 89 -11.52 3.02 5.24
N PRO A 90 -11.14 4.04 4.45
CA PRO A 90 -10.12 3.91 3.42
C PRO A 90 -8.74 3.60 4.02
N TYR A 91 -8.00 2.71 3.35
CA TYR A 91 -6.61 2.41 3.69
C TYR A 91 -5.68 3.58 3.37
N TYR A 92 -5.85 4.19 2.19
CA TYR A 92 -5.14 5.41 1.81
C TYR A 92 -5.84 6.67 2.33
N ASP A 93 -5.14 7.80 2.29
CA ASP A 93 -5.60 9.09 2.84
C ASP A 93 -6.66 9.77 1.94
N TRP A 94 -7.76 9.07 1.67
CA TRP A 94 -8.91 9.61 0.94
C TRP A 94 -9.73 10.54 1.83
N SER A 95 -10.11 11.70 1.31
CA SER A 95 -11.16 12.52 1.92
C SER A 95 -12.54 12.13 1.39
N GLU A 96 -13.57 12.27 2.22
CA GLU A 96 -14.96 12.07 1.78
C GLU A 96 -15.32 12.96 0.58
N ALA A 97 -14.78 14.18 0.55
CA ALA A 97 -15.01 15.11 -0.56
C ALA A 97 -14.43 14.59 -1.88
N GLU A 98 -13.27 13.93 -1.86
CA GLU A 98 -12.68 13.30 -3.04
C GLU A 98 -13.50 12.10 -3.48
N ILE A 99 -13.86 11.21 -2.55
CA ILE A 99 -14.66 10.01 -2.85
C ILE A 99 -16.00 10.40 -3.49
N ASN A 100 -16.68 11.42 -2.96
CA ASN A 100 -17.96 11.90 -3.48
C ASN A 100 -17.89 12.48 -4.90
N GLN A 101 -16.71 12.93 -5.33
CA GLN A 101 -16.50 13.45 -6.69
C GLN A 101 -16.17 12.35 -7.70
N LEU A 102 -15.80 11.15 -7.23
CA LEU A 102 -15.49 10.03 -8.12
C LEU A 102 -16.74 9.53 -8.82
N GLN A 103 -16.60 9.37 -10.14
CA GLN A 103 -17.62 8.78 -11.01
C GLN A 103 -17.01 7.59 -11.72
N THR A 104 -17.79 6.53 -11.85
CA THR A 104 -17.45 5.37 -12.69
C THR A 104 -17.41 5.80 -14.16
N ILE A 105 -16.49 5.22 -14.92
CA ILE A 105 -16.34 5.44 -16.35
C ILE A 105 -17.16 4.36 -17.08
N ASP A 106 -18.02 4.75 -18.03
CA ASP A 106 -18.79 3.80 -18.84
C ASP A 106 -17.87 2.79 -19.55
N LYS A 107 -18.36 1.55 -19.71
CA LYS A 107 -17.60 0.45 -20.35
C LYS A 107 -17.44 0.67 -21.85
#